data_AF-A0A3B9IG92-F1
#
_entry.id   AF-A0A3B9IG92-F1
#
_cell.length_a   1.000
_cell.length_b   1.000
_cell.length_c   1.000
_cell.angle_alpha   90.00
_cell.angle_beta   90.00
_cell.angle_gamma   90.00
#
_symmetry.space_group_name_H-M   'P 1'
#
loop_
_entity.id
_entity.type
_entity.pdbx_description
1 polymer ?
#
loop_
_entity_poly.entity_id
_entity_poly.type
_entity_poly.pdbx_seq_one_letter_code
_entity_poly.pdbx_strand_id
1 'polypeptide(L)'
;AAFAIGFSTAIKLLGMPLIALLILWPFGADDTTRVVAVLFAACPTATSAYILARQLGGDAPLAAAVITVSTFAALITMPLMLALVVP
;
A
#
# COMPACT_ATOMS: atom_id res chain seq x y z
N ALA A 1 -7.85 -18.11 3.20
CA ALA A 1 -7.15 -17.07 3.96
C ALA A 1 -5.85 -16.62 3.28
N ALA A 2 -4.86 -17.51 3.08
CA ALA A 2 -3.54 -17.13 2.52
C ALA A 2 -3.61 -16.37 1.18
N PHE A 3 -4.44 -16.84 0.23
CA PHE A 3 -4.65 -16.15 -1.05
C PHE A 3 -5.21 -14.73 -0.86
N ALA A 4 -6.24 -14.56 -0.03
CA ALA A 4 -6.84 -13.25 0.23
C ALA A 4 -5.85 -12.29 0.88
N ILE A 5 -5.00 -12.78 1.80
CA ILE A 5 -3.96 -11.99 2.43
C ILE A 5 -2.93 -11.54 1.39
N GLY A 6 -2.35 -12.49 0.65
CA GLY A 6 -1.35 -12.19 -0.37
C GLY A 6 -1.87 -11.24 -1.46
N PHE A 7 -3.09 -11.48 -1.96
CA PHE A 7 -3.71 -10.64 -2.99
C PHE A 7 -3.98 -9.21 -2.50
N SER A 8 -4.55 -9.05 -1.30
CA SER A 8 -4.83 -7.73 -0.71
C SER A 8 -3.54 -6.96 -0.45
N THR A 9 -2.51 -7.64 0.08
CA THR A 9 -1.18 -7.06 0.32
C THR A 9 -0.50 -6.64 -0.98
N ALA A 10 -0.54 -7.46 -2.03
CA ALA A 10 0.08 -7.15 -3.31
C ALA A 10 -0.58 -5.95 -4.01
N ILE A 11 -1.91 -5.90 -4.04
CA ILE A 11 -2.64 -4.75 -4.61
C ILE A 11 -2.30 -3.47 -3.85
N LYS A 12 -2.25 -3.52 -2.51
CA LYS A 12 -1.99 -2.32 -1.70
C LYS A 12 -0.56 -1.81 -1.85
N LEU A 13 0.44 -2.70 -1.81
CA LEU A 13 1.86 -2.33 -1.80
C LEU A 13 2.46 -2.10 -3.18
N LEU A 14 1.93 -2.75 -4.23
CA LEU A 14 2.45 -2.61 -5.59
C LEU A 14 1.46 -1.86 -6.48
N GLY A 15 0.18 -2.28 -6.46
CA GLY A 15 -0.85 -1.67 -7.30
C GLY A 15 -1.06 -0.19 -7.01
N MET A 16 -1.23 0.17 -5.74
CA MET A 16 -1.52 1.56 -5.35
C MET A 16 -0.40 2.56 -5.70
N PRO A 17 0.90 2.30 -5.41
CA PRO A 17 1.97 3.20 -5.81
C PRO A 17 2.19 3.25 -7.33
N LEU A 18 1.98 2.15 -8.06
CA LEU A 18 2.01 2.17 -9.53
C LEU A 18 0.90 3.03 -10.12
N ILE A 19 -0.32 2.95 -9.56
CA ILE A 19 -1.43 3.80 -9.97
C ILE A 19 -1.12 5.27 -9.69
N ALA A 20 -0.53 5.59 -8.52
CA ALA A 20 -0.12 6.95 -8.21
C ALA A 20 0.90 7.49 -9.23
N LEU A 21 1.90 6.68 -9.62
CA LEU A 21 2.85 7.05 -10.67
C LEU A 21 2.21 7.26 -12.03
N LEU A 22 1.35 6.33 -12.45
CA LEU A 22 0.64 6.42 -13.73
C LEU A 22 -0.24 7.66 -13.81
N ILE A 23 -0.85 8.07 -12.69
CA ILE A 23 -1.65 9.28 -12.63
C ILE A 23 -0.76 10.52 -12.65
N LEU A 24 0.35 10.56 -11.91
CA LEU A 24 1.16 11.78 -11.80
C LEU A 24 2.05 12.04 -13.01
N TRP A 25 2.43 10.98 -13.74
CA TRP A 25 3.28 11.07 -14.93
C TRP A 25 2.73 12.02 -16.02
N PRO A 26 1.48 11.87 -16.50
CA PRO A 26 0.95 12.75 -17.55
C PRO A 26 0.65 14.18 -17.08
N PHE A 27 0.53 14.43 -15.77
CA PHE A 27 0.22 15.77 -15.22
C PHE A 27 1.46 16.60 -14.92
N GLY A 28 2.67 16.08 -15.18
CA GLY A 28 3.92 16.84 -15.01
C GLY A 28 4.19 17.26 -13.58
N ALA A 29 3.73 16.47 -12.60
CA ALA A 29 3.98 16.75 -11.18
C ALA A 29 5.48 16.86 -10.90
N ASP A 30 5.88 17.82 -10.06
CA ASP A 30 7.28 17.99 -9.66
C ASP A 30 7.81 16.74 -8.93
N ASP A 31 9.13 16.60 -8.89
CA ASP A 31 9.76 15.38 -8.37
C ASP A 31 9.46 15.17 -6.88
N THR A 32 9.33 16.23 -6.09
CA THR A 32 8.97 16.12 -4.67
C THR A 32 7.55 15.59 -4.52
N THR A 33 6.60 16.14 -5.27
CA THR A 33 5.21 15.65 -5.27
C THR A 33 5.11 14.19 -5.69
N ARG A 34 5.86 13.77 -6.72
CA ARG A 34 5.90 12.36 -7.16
C ARG A 34 6.45 11.44 -6.07
N VAL A 35 7.56 11.81 -5.45
CA VAL A 35 8.16 11.01 -4.35
C VAL A 35 7.21 10.91 -3.17
N VAL A 36 6.62 12.03 -2.72
CA VAL A 36 5.70 12.05 -1.58
C VAL A 36 4.44 11.22 -1.87
N ALA A 37 3.83 11.37 -3.03
CA ALA A 37 2.63 10.60 -3.37
C ALA A 37 2.88 9.09 -3.40
N VAL A 38 4.02 8.67 -3.98
CA VAL A 38 4.40 7.26 -4.03
C VAL A 38 4.76 6.73 -2.64
N LEU A 39 5.43 7.54 -1.83
CA LEU A 39 5.72 7.23 -0.42
C LEU A 39 4.42 6.92 0.35
N PHE A 40 3.42 7.80 0.25
CA PHE A 40 2.12 7.60 0.89
C PHE A 40 1.37 6.38 0.34
N ALA A 41 1.44 6.15 -0.97
CA ALA A 41 0.77 5.01 -1.60
C ALA A 41 1.40 3.66 -1.23
N ALA A 42 2.74 3.63 -1.06
CA ALA A 42 3.52 2.46 -0.66
C ALA A 42 3.40 2.12 0.83
N CYS A 43 2.75 2.95 1.65
CA CYS A 43 2.49 2.64 3.05
C CYS A 43 1.64 1.36 3.21
N PRO A 44 1.91 0.57 4.27
CA PRO A 44 1.15 -0.63 4.56
C PRO A 44 -0.30 -0.33 4.94
N THR A 45 -1.08 -1.39 5.13
CA THR A 45 -2.51 -1.29 5.48
C THR A 45 -2.70 -0.62 6.84
N ALA A 46 -3.55 0.40 6.91
CA ALA A 46 -3.82 1.13 8.15
C ALA A 46 -4.52 0.25 9.21
N THR A 47 -4.16 0.45 10.48
CA THR A 47 -4.77 -0.27 11.61
C THR A 47 -6.26 0.03 11.78
N SER A 48 -6.74 1.17 11.30
CA SER A 48 -8.16 1.53 11.27
C SER A 48 -9.00 0.55 10.44
N ALA A 49 -8.41 -0.16 9.46
CA ALA A 49 -9.10 -1.18 8.68
C ALA A 49 -9.57 -2.36 9.55
N TYR A 50 -8.78 -2.75 10.55
CA TYR A 50 -9.18 -3.78 11.53
C TYR A 50 -10.38 -3.32 12.37
N ILE A 51 -10.33 -2.07 12.86
CA ILE A 51 -11.40 -1.51 13.66
C ILE A 51 -12.69 -1.44 12.83
N LEU A 52 -12.62 -0.93 11.61
CA LEU A 52 -13.78 -0.85 10.71
C LEU A 52 -14.31 -2.22 10.31
N ALA A 53 -13.45 -3.20 10.04
CA ALA A 53 -13.88 -4.57 9.78
C ALA A 53 -14.69 -5.14 10.96
N ARG A 54 -14.23 -4.92 12.20
CA ARG A 54 -14.96 -5.34 13.39
C ARG A 54 -16.29 -4.59 13.56
N GLN A 55 -16.33 -3.29 13.29
CA GLN A 55 -17.54 -2.46 13.45
C GLN A 55 -18.60 -2.76 12.38
N LEU A 56 -18.19 -3.10 11.16
CA LEU A 56 -19.08 -3.35 10.03
C LEU A 56 -19.47 -4.83 9.86
N GLY A 57 -19.11 -5.70 10.80
CA GLY A 57 -19.39 -7.14 10.73
C GLY A 57 -18.53 -7.90 9.70
N GLY A 58 -17.41 -7.33 9.28
CA GLY A 58 -16.41 -7.98 8.43
C GLY A 58 -15.44 -8.89 9.19
N ASP A 59 -14.50 -9.49 8.47
CA ASP A 59 -13.52 -10.43 9.01
C ASP A 59 -12.33 -9.68 9.65
N ALA A 60 -12.48 -9.35 10.92
CA ALA A 60 -11.45 -8.65 11.70
C ALA A 60 -10.14 -9.47 11.85
N PRO A 61 -10.15 -10.79 12.12
CA PRO A 61 -8.94 -11.62 12.09
C PRO A 61 -8.20 -11.57 10.76
N LEU A 62 -8.91 -11.63 9.62
CA LEU A 62 -8.31 -11.49 8.30
C LEU A 62 -7.68 -10.10 8.11
N ALA A 63 -8.37 -9.04 8.50
CA ALA A 63 -7.84 -7.67 8.42
C ALA A 63 -6.55 -7.52 9.26
N ALA A 64 -6.52 -8.08 10.47
CA ALA A 64 -5.33 -8.11 11.31
C ALA A 64 -4.17 -8.86 10.65
N ALA A 65 -4.45 -10.02 10.03
CA ALA A 65 -3.43 -10.77 9.30
C ALA A 65 -2.87 -10.00 8.10
N VAL A 66 -3.73 -9.31 7.33
CA VAL A 66 -3.31 -8.43 6.22
C VAL A 66 -2.44 -7.28 6.71
N ILE A 67 -2.79 -6.64 7.84
CA ILE A 67 -1.99 -5.57 8.44
C ILE A 67 -0.58 -6.09 8.76
N THR A 68 -0.48 -7.22 9.47
CA THR A 68 0.81 -7.80 9.85
C THR A 68 1.66 -8.15 8.62
N VAL A 69 1.09 -8.88 7.66
CA VAL A 69 1.82 -9.32 6.45
C VAL A 69 2.22 -8.12 5.58
N SER A 70 1.31 -7.16 5.36
CA SER A 70 1.64 -5.95 4.59
C SER A 70 2.66 -5.06 5.29
N THR A 71 2.69 -5.02 6.62
CA THR A 71 3.70 -4.27 7.38
C THR A 71 5.10 -4.86 7.18
N PHE A 72 5.24 -6.19 7.30
CA PHE A 72 6.52 -6.84 7.02
C PHE A 72 6.92 -6.73 5.55
N ALA A 73 5.98 -6.91 4.62
CA ALA A 73 6.24 -6.77 3.20
C ALA A 73 6.61 -5.33 2.79
N ALA A 74 6.09 -4.32 3.50
CA ALA A 74 6.42 -2.90 3.28
C ALA A 74 7.91 -2.60 3.49
N LEU A 75 8.59 -3.32 4.40
CA LEU A 75 10.04 -3.15 4.65
C LEU A 75 10.88 -3.31 3.37
N ILE A 76 10.42 -4.14 2.44
CA ILE A 76 11.10 -4.41 1.18
C ILE A 76 10.43 -3.65 0.02
N THR A 77 9.10 -3.69 -0.05
CA THR A 77 8.36 -3.10 -1.19
C THR A 77 8.39 -1.59 -1.21
N MET A 78 8.37 -0.91 -0.06
CA MET A 78 8.41 0.55 0.03
C MET A 78 9.72 1.14 -0.52
N PRO A 79 10.93 0.71 -0.08
CA PRO A 79 12.17 1.21 -0.68
C PRO A 79 12.32 0.84 -2.15
N LEU A 80 11.85 -0.35 -2.58
CA LEU A 80 11.84 -0.72 -4.00
C LEU A 80 10.98 0.23 -4.85
N MET A 81 9.78 0.58 -4.37
CA MET A 81 8.91 1.52 -5.07
C MET A 81 9.50 2.94 -5.12
N LEU A 82 10.16 3.38 -4.04
CA LEU A 82 10.82 4.69 -4.03
C LEU A 82 12.05 4.74 -4.96
N ALA A 83 12.82 3.65 -5.05
CA ALA A 83 13.97 3.56 -5.95
C ALA A 83 13.59 3.69 -7.45
N LEU A 84 12.32 3.46 -7.81
CA LEU A 84 11.81 3.67 -9.17
C LEU A 84 11.52 5.15 -9.50
N VAL A 85 11.46 6.01 -8.48
CA VAL A 85 10.97 7.40 -8.58
C VAL A 85 12.04 8.40 -8.21
N VAL A 86 12.88 8.03 -7.24
CA VAL A 86 14.06 8.80 -6.87
C VAL A 86 15.14 8.57 -7.93
N PRO A 87 15.68 9.64 -8.55
CA PRO A 87 16.76 9.54 -9.54
C PRO A 87 18.10 9.09 -8.96
#